data_AF-A0A1C6RZ77-F1
#
_entry.id   AF-A0A1C6RZ77-F1
#
_cell.length_a   1.000
_cell.length_b   1.000
_cell.length_c   1.000
_cell.angle_alpha   90.00
_cell.angle_beta   90.00
_cell.angle_gamma   90.00
#
_symmetry.space_group_name_H-M   'P 1'
#
loop_
_entity.id
_entity.type
_entity.pdbx_description
1 polymer ?
#
loop_
_entity_poly.entity_id
_entity_poly.type
_entity_poly.pdbx_seq_one_letter_code
_entity_poly.pdbx_strand_id
1 'polypeptide(L)'
;MTVFPARRAVPSSRALPPGAVPHPRTEALGPARPSPLDWARRRRAERGARKLEAAGARALGQLDHLGPAWHVIEWPRTDAADLLLDDGRDDRAGFLAIGPSGLFAVTIVDHGRARVLVAGDVVQINGKRPPYVQEARRDARRAGKAMSAAVGHPIPVTPVLTFVGSGVISVYGLPKDCMMATHRELDRLLVAGGNKISPVTAEKLAQVAQHPGTWLTGTYRPSADYRWYEEGRTGR
;
A
#
# COMPACT_ATOMS: atom_id res chain seq x y z
N MET A 1 -45.12 88.28 -35.98
CA MET A 1 -45.59 87.72 -37.27
C MET A 1 -44.43 87.71 -38.23
N THR A 2 -44.08 86.52 -38.77
CA THR A 2 -43.27 86.16 -39.96
C THR A 2 -42.39 84.94 -39.64
N VAL A 3 -42.90 83.71 -39.70
CA VAL A 3 -42.98 82.72 -40.81
C VAL A 3 -41.70 82.42 -41.63
N PHE A 4 -41.29 81.13 -41.53
CA PHE A 4 -40.71 80.22 -42.55
C PHE A 4 -39.21 80.36 -42.96
N PRO A 5 -38.58 79.32 -43.57
CA PRO A 5 -38.00 78.13 -42.92
C PRO A 5 -36.59 77.79 -43.47
N ALA A 6 -36.02 76.63 -43.10
CA ALA A 6 -35.54 75.59 -44.04
C ALA A 6 -34.29 74.79 -43.59
N ARG A 7 -34.42 73.48 -43.82
CA ARG A 7 -33.42 72.48 -44.26
C ARG A 7 -32.20 72.13 -43.38
N ARG A 8 -32.34 70.91 -42.86
CA ARG A 8 -31.38 69.82 -42.59
C ARG A 8 -30.06 69.85 -43.40
N ALA A 9 -28.94 69.73 -42.68
CA ALA A 9 -27.67 69.17 -43.16
C ALA A 9 -27.05 68.31 -42.04
N VAL A 10 -26.47 67.17 -42.43
CA VAL A 10 -25.68 66.19 -41.65
C VAL A 10 -24.38 66.00 -42.47
N PRO A 11 -23.21 65.52 -41.99
CA PRO A 11 -22.76 65.08 -40.66
C PRO A 11 -21.45 65.78 -40.18
N SER A 12 -21.01 65.50 -38.95
CA SER A 12 -19.58 65.23 -38.73
C SER A 12 -19.41 64.16 -37.65
N SER A 13 -18.54 63.19 -37.93
CA SER A 13 -18.29 62.01 -37.10
C SER A 13 -17.63 62.38 -35.79
N ARG A 14 -18.29 62.08 -34.67
CA ARG A 14 -17.72 62.17 -33.33
C ARG A 14 -16.68 61.05 -33.16
N ALA A 15 -15.43 61.44 -32.89
CA ALA A 15 -14.33 60.52 -32.58
C ALA A 15 -14.67 59.67 -31.33
N LEU A 16 -14.45 58.36 -31.42
CA LEU A 16 -14.51 57.43 -30.30
C LEU A 16 -13.12 57.33 -29.64
N PRO A 17 -13.04 57.30 -28.28
CA PRO A 17 -11.78 57.17 -27.55
C PRO A 17 -11.20 55.74 -27.65
N PRO A 18 -9.89 55.56 -27.42
CA PRO A 18 -9.20 54.28 -27.62
C PRO A 18 -9.77 53.18 -26.73
N GLY A 19 -10.05 52.03 -27.34
CA GLY A 19 -10.59 50.84 -26.67
C GLY A 19 -9.64 50.35 -25.57
N ALA A 20 -10.20 50.19 -24.37
CA ALA A 20 -9.53 49.58 -23.23
C ALA A 20 -9.03 48.17 -23.59
N VAL A 21 -7.75 47.93 -23.38
CA VAL A 21 -7.13 46.60 -23.51
C VAL A 21 -7.74 45.68 -22.43
N PRO A 22 -8.36 44.54 -22.78
CA PRO A 22 -8.87 43.63 -21.77
C PRO A 22 -7.69 42.97 -21.05
N HIS A 23 -7.54 43.23 -19.75
CA HIS A 23 -6.67 42.42 -18.90
C HIS A 23 -7.24 40.99 -18.85
N PRO A 24 -6.43 39.95 -19.11
CA PRO A 24 -6.92 38.58 -19.03
C PRO A 24 -7.28 38.28 -17.57
N ARG A 25 -8.58 38.11 -17.29
CA ARG A 25 -9.06 37.48 -16.07
C ARG A 25 -8.47 36.08 -16.04
N THR A 26 -7.51 35.85 -15.16
CA THR A 26 -7.12 34.50 -14.77
C THR A 26 -8.30 33.92 -14.01
N GLU A 27 -9.19 33.22 -14.72
CA GLU A 27 -10.16 32.34 -14.09
C GLU A 27 -9.36 31.30 -13.31
N ALA A 28 -9.32 31.47 -11.98
CA ALA A 28 -8.87 30.42 -11.10
C ALA A 28 -9.79 29.23 -11.34
N LEU A 29 -9.28 28.21 -12.06
CA LEU A 29 -9.90 26.90 -12.19
C LEU A 29 -10.10 26.34 -10.79
N GLY A 30 -11.29 26.56 -10.22
CA GLY A 30 -11.70 25.88 -9.00
C GLY A 30 -11.60 24.37 -9.20
N PRO A 31 -11.31 23.58 -8.15
CA PRO A 31 -11.13 22.14 -8.29
C PRO A 31 -12.35 21.54 -8.99
N ALA A 32 -12.11 20.96 -10.18
CA ALA A 32 -13.16 20.37 -10.99
C ALA A 32 -13.94 19.37 -10.13
N ARG A 33 -15.27 19.54 -10.07
CA ARG A 33 -16.12 18.59 -9.32
C ARG A 33 -15.88 17.20 -9.91
N PRO A 34 -15.52 16.20 -9.08
CA PRO A 34 -15.17 14.88 -9.58
C PRO A 34 -16.35 14.28 -10.35
N SER A 35 -16.07 13.63 -11.48
CA SER A 35 -17.12 13.01 -12.28
C SER A 35 -17.81 11.90 -11.47
N PRO A 36 -19.09 11.56 -11.75
CA PRO A 36 -19.76 10.45 -11.10
C PRO A 36 -18.98 9.12 -11.19
N LEU A 37 -18.20 8.94 -12.26
CA LEU A 37 -17.33 7.78 -12.44
C LEU A 37 -16.12 7.81 -11.49
N ASP A 38 -15.53 8.99 -11.26
CA ASP A 38 -14.42 9.15 -10.31
C ASP A 38 -14.89 9.00 -8.86
N TRP A 39 -16.08 9.50 -8.55
CA TRP A 39 -16.74 9.25 -7.27
C TRP A 39 -16.99 7.74 -7.07
N ALA A 40 -17.52 7.05 -8.08
CA ALA A 40 -17.79 5.62 -8.00
C ALA A 40 -16.50 4.77 -7.94
N ARG A 41 -15.41 5.20 -8.60
CA ARG A 41 -14.07 4.59 -8.48
C ARG A 41 -13.52 4.77 -7.07
N ARG A 42 -13.50 6.01 -6.57
CA ARG A 42 -13.05 6.33 -5.20
C ARG A 42 -13.80 5.52 -4.14
N ARG A 43 -15.13 5.46 -4.23
CA ARG A 43 -15.96 4.66 -3.30
C ARG A 43 -15.71 3.15 -3.38
N ARG A 44 -15.27 2.63 -4.53
CA ARG A 44 -14.86 1.22 -4.64
C ARG A 44 -13.49 0.99 -4.02
N ALA A 45 -12.53 1.87 -4.28
CA ALA A 45 -11.20 1.85 -3.66
C ALA A 45 -11.30 1.96 -2.12
N GLU A 46 -12.02 2.94 -1.59
CA GLU A 46 -12.26 3.10 -0.14
C GLU A 46 -12.88 1.85 0.50
N ARG A 47 -13.83 1.19 -0.19
CA ARG A 47 -14.43 -0.06 0.31
C ARG A 47 -13.46 -1.23 0.22
N GLY A 48 -12.58 -1.26 -0.78
CA GLY A 48 -11.49 -2.22 -0.91
C GLY A 48 -10.50 -2.07 0.24
N ALA A 49 -10.00 -0.85 0.46
CA ALA A 49 -9.07 -0.51 1.53
C ALA A 49 -9.62 -0.89 2.92
N ARG A 50 -10.87 -0.54 3.25
CA ARG A 50 -11.48 -0.92 4.53
C ARG A 50 -11.60 -2.44 4.72
N LYS A 51 -11.90 -3.17 3.65
CA LYS A 51 -12.01 -4.63 3.71
C LYS A 51 -10.64 -5.27 3.93
N LEU A 52 -9.64 -4.73 3.26
CA LEU A 52 -8.27 -5.17 3.38
C LEU A 52 -7.69 -4.87 4.75
N GLU A 53 -7.92 -3.68 5.29
CA GLU A 53 -7.54 -3.29 6.65
C GLU A 53 -8.19 -4.24 7.67
N ALA A 54 -9.50 -4.50 7.54
CA ALA A 54 -10.20 -5.47 8.37
C ALA A 54 -9.64 -6.89 8.21
N ALA A 55 -9.20 -7.28 7.00
CA ALA A 55 -8.55 -8.56 6.76
C ALA A 55 -7.16 -8.63 7.41
N GLY A 56 -6.41 -7.52 7.34
CA GLY A 56 -5.17 -7.28 8.06
C GLY A 56 -5.32 -7.50 9.55
N ALA A 57 -6.26 -6.78 10.17
CA ALA A 57 -6.55 -6.88 11.59
C ALA A 57 -6.94 -8.30 12.02
N ARG A 58 -7.72 -9.03 11.20
CA ARG A 58 -8.06 -10.43 11.47
C ARG A 58 -6.84 -11.35 11.44
N ALA A 59 -5.94 -11.17 10.48
CA ALA A 59 -4.73 -11.97 10.41
C ALA A 59 -3.81 -11.64 11.59
N LEU A 60 -3.61 -10.35 11.89
CA LEU A 60 -2.80 -9.86 13.01
C LEU A 60 -3.30 -10.38 14.36
N GLY A 61 -4.61 -10.32 14.61
CA GLY A 61 -5.19 -10.81 15.86
C GLY A 61 -5.02 -12.31 16.10
N GLN A 62 -4.63 -13.11 15.10
CA GLN A 62 -4.27 -14.51 15.30
C GLN A 62 -2.84 -14.66 15.85
N LEU A 63 -1.95 -13.70 15.58
CA LEU A 63 -0.59 -13.70 16.14
C LEU A 63 -0.56 -13.37 17.63
N ASP A 64 -1.61 -12.77 18.19
CA ASP A 64 -1.74 -12.54 19.64
C ASP A 64 -1.63 -13.84 20.45
N HIS A 65 -1.93 -15.00 19.84
CA HIS A 65 -1.84 -16.32 20.46
C HIS A 65 -0.44 -16.95 20.43
N LEU A 66 0.52 -16.36 19.71
CA LEU A 66 1.84 -16.94 19.48
C LEU A 66 2.82 -16.76 20.66
N GLY A 67 2.49 -15.87 21.60
CA GLY A 67 3.29 -15.57 22.77
C GLY A 67 4.39 -14.52 22.54
N PRO A 68 5.14 -14.15 23.59
CA PRO A 68 5.98 -12.94 23.60
C PRO A 68 7.25 -13.03 22.74
N ALA A 69 7.62 -14.23 22.28
CA ALA A 69 8.78 -14.44 21.42
C ALA A 69 8.51 -14.12 19.94
N TRP A 70 7.27 -13.75 19.60
CA TRP A 70 6.88 -13.37 18.25
C TRP A 70 6.74 -11.86 18.12
N HIS A 71 7.32 -11.34 17.05
CA HIS A 71 7.34 -9.93 16.72
C HIS A 71 6.71 -9.74 15.35
N VAL A 72 5.76 -8.81 15.27
CA VAL A 72 5.07 -8.47 14.02
C VAL A 72 5.43 -7.06 13.63
N ILE A 73 5.85 -6.90 12.39
CA ILE A 73 6.38 -5.64 11.87
C ILE A 73 5.65 -5.32 10.58
N GLU A 74 5.09 -4.12 10.51
CA GLU A 74 4.63 -3.56 9.25
C GLU A 74 5.84 -3.33 8.36
N TRP A 75 5.92 -4.05 7.25
CA TRP A 75 7.05 -3.92 6.35
C TRP A 75 6.69 -2.93 5.24
N PRO A 76 7.49 -1.86 5.04
CA PRO A 76 7.21 -0.89 4.00
C PRO A 76 7.43 -1.59 2.65
N ARG A 77 6.41 -1.58 1.80
CA ARG A 77 6.52 -2.03 0.42
C ARG A 77 7.34 -0.99 -0.34
N THR A 78 8.67 -1.09 -0.22
CA THR A 78 9.63 -0.11 -0.73
C THR A 78 9.87 -0.27 -2.23
N ASP A 79 8.86 0.03 -3.03
CA ASP A 79 9.08 0.51 -4.39
C ASP A 79 8.19 1.71 -4.71
N ALA A 80 8.85 2.86 -4.86
CA ALA A 80 8.29 4.01 -5.55
C ALA A 80 7.84 3.68 -6.99
N ALA A 81 8.37 2.60 -7.59
CA ALA A 81 7.91 2.11 -8.88
C ALA A 81 6.52 1.45 -8.80
N ASP A 82 6.17 0.74 -7.72
CA ASP A 82 4.80 0.21 -7.55
C ASP A 82 3.83 1.35 -7.19
N LEU A 83 4.29 2.39 -6.46
CA LEU A 83 3.51 3.61 -6.19
C LEU A 83 3.22 4.46 -7.43
N LEU A 84 4.08 4.40 -8.46
CA LEU A 84 3.95 5.20 -9.69
C LEU A 84 3.28 4.46 -10.85
N LEU A 85 3.18 3.12 -10.79
CA LEU A 85 2.73 2.32 -11.94
C LEU A 85 1.37 1.63 -11.76
N ASP A 86 0.79 1.57 -10.57
CA ASP A 86 -0.47 0.82 -10.41
C ASP A 86 -1.32 1.26 -9.21
N ASP A 87 -2.24 2.21 -9.44
CA ASP A 87 -3.29 2.66 -8.51
C ASP A 87 -4.20 1.52 -7.98
N GLY A 88 -4.01 0.25 -8.42
CA GLY A 88 -4.83 -0.89 -8.03
C GLY A 88 -4.09 -2.12 -7.47
N ARG A 89 -2.74 -2.12 -7.42
CA ARG A 89 -1.96 -3.26 -6.87
C ARG A 89 -1.53 -3.08 -5.43
N ASP A 90 -1.46 -1.83 -4.98
CA ASP A 90 -0.99 -1.44 -3.64
C ASP A 90 -2.05 -1.63 -2.54
N ASP A 91 -3.27 -1.99 -2.90
CA ASP A 91 -4.36 -2.32 -1.97
C ASP A 91 -4.19 -3.73 -1.32
N ARG A 92 -2.99 -4.10 -0.84
CA ARG A 92 -2.80 -5.40 -0.16
C ARG A 92 -2.03 -5.28 1.16
N ALA A 93 -2.69 -5.68 2.23
CA ALA A 93 -2.11 -5.78 3.56
C ALA A 93 -1.13 -6.96 3.63
N GLY A 94 -0.04 -6.75 4.34
CA GLY A 94 0.94 -7.77 4.64
C GLY A 94 1.86 -7.30 5.74
N PHE A 95 2.50 -8.24 6.41
CA PHE A 95 3.41 -7.95 7.52
C PHE A 95 4.55 -8.97 7.53
N LEU A 96 5.62 -8.62 8.22
CA LEU A 96 6.69 -9.54 8.55
C LEU A 96 6.43 -10.10 9.95
N ALA A 97 6.37 -11.42 10.06
CA ALA A 97 6.34 -12.11 11.35
C ALA A 97 7.71 -12.73 11.62
N ILE A 98 8.26 -12.45 12.80
CA ILE A 98 9.56 -12.94 13.24
C ILE A 98 9.36 -13.66 14.56
N GLY A 99 9.78 -14.92 14.64
CA GLY A 99 9.66 -15.70 15.86
C GLY A 99 10.57 -16.91 15.86
N PRO A 100 10.44 -17.80 16.86
CA PRO A 100 11.29 -18.97 17.00
C PRO A 100 11.35 -19.86 15.76
N SER A 101 10.29 -19.90 14.96
CA SER A 101 10.23 -20.70 13.72
C SER A 101 10.90 -20.06 12.51
N GLY A 102 11.35 -18.81 12.63
CA GLY A 102 12.03 -18.05 11.59
C GLY A 102 11.31 -16.76 11.20
N LEU A 103 11.62 -16.26 10.01
CA LEU A 103 11.05 -15.04 9.44
C LEU A 103 10.07 -15.37 8.32
N PHE A 104 8.90 -14.73 8.34
CA PHE A 104 7.82 -14.99 7.42
C PHE A 104 7.28 -13.68 6.85
N ALA A 105 7.30 -13.54 5.53
CA ALA A 105 6.62 -12.45 4.84
C ALA A 105 5.19 -12.89 4.53
N VAL A 106 4.22 -12.34 5.26
CA VAL A 106 2.81 -12.70 5.18
C VAL A 106 2.10 -11.75 4.24
N THR A 107 1.61 -12.26 3.12
CA THR A 107 0.74 -11.55 2.18
C THR A 107 -0.71 -11.92 2.47
N ILE A 108 -1.58 -10.92 2.65
CA ILE A 108 -2.99 -11.13 2.98
C ILE A 108 -3.83 -10.94 1.72
N VAL A 109 -4.71 -11.92 1.47
CA VAL A 109 -5.66 -11.88 0.36
C VAL A 109 -7.07 -11.99 0.93
N ASP A 110 -7.82 -10.88 0.86
CA ASP A 110 -9.26 -10.91 1.13
C ASP A 110 -10.01 -11.43 -0.09
N HIS A 111 -10.61 -12.63 0.04
CA HIS A 111 -11.49 -13.21 -0.96
C HIS A 111 -12.97 -13.07 -0.58
N GLY A 112 -13.30 -12.53 0.59
CA GLY A 112 -14.65 -12.37 1.09
C GLY A 112 -15.46 -13.67 1.02
N ARG A 113 -16.55 -13.68 0.25
CA ARG A 113 -17.41 -14.86 0.04
C ARG A 113 -17.07 -15.65 -1.23
N ALA A 114 -16.11 -15.19 -2.03
CA ALA A 114 -15.73 -15.85 -3.26
C ALA A 114 -15.07 -17.20 -2.98
N ARG A 115 -15.35 -18.18 -3.84
CA ARG A 115 -14.64 -19.47 -3.83
C ARG A 115 -13.21 -19.26 -4.32
N VAL A 116 -12.28 -19.91 -3.64
CA VAL A 116 -10.86 -19.95 -3.99
C VAL A 116 -10.50 -21.36 -4.42
N LEU A 117 -9.85 -21.46 -5.57
CA LEU A 117 -9.26 -22.70 -6.06
C LEU A 117 -7.75 -22.54 -6.07
N VAL A 118 -7.05 -23.52 -5.51
CA VAL A 118 -5.59 -23.58 -5.50
C VAL A 118 -5.15 -24.85 -6.21
N ALA A 119 -4.30 -24.71 -7.22
CA ALA A 119 -3.69 -25.81 -7.94
C ALA A 119 -2.20 -25.51 -8.14
N GLY A 120 -1.37 -25.93 -7.18
CA GLY A 120 0.05 -25.61 -7.15
C GLY A 120 0.26 -24.09 -7.07
N ASP A 121 0.95 -23.53 -8.05
CA ASP A 121 1.25 -22.08 -8.13
C ASP A 121 0.07 -21.23 -8.63
N VAL A 122 -1.02 -21.86 -9.09
CA VAL A 122 -2.18 -21.16 -9.63
C VAL A 122 -3.24 -20.99 -8.55
N VAL A 123 -3.57 -19.72 -8.24
CA VAL A 123 -4.70 -19.34 -7.41
C VAL A 123 -5.78 -18.76 -8.31
N GLN A 124 -7.02 -19.23 -8.17
CA GLN A 124 -8.17 -18.71 -8.88
C GLN A 124 -9.25 -18.25 -7.90
N ILE A 125 -9.69 -16.99 -8.03
CA ILE A 125 -10.72 -16.37 -7.20
C ILE A 125 -11.78 -15.77 -8.12
N ASN A 126 -13.02 -16.21 -7.96
CA ASN A 126 -14.15 -15.74 -8.77
C ASN A 126 -13.87 -15.78 -10.30
N GLY A 127 -13.23 -16.86 -10.77
CA GLY A 127 -12.87 -17.06 -12.18
C GLY A 127 -11.60 -16.34 -12.65
N LYS A 128 -11.02 -15.43 -11.86
CA LYS A 128 -9.77 -14.73 -12.18
C LYS A 128 -8.57 -15.46 -11.61
N ARG A 129 -7.43 -15.42 -12.31
CA ARG A 129 -6.16 -16.05 -11.90
C ARG A 129 -5.10 -15.01 -11.53
N PRO A 130 -5.19 -14.39 -10.35
CA PRO A 130 -4.21 -13.40 -9.94
C PRO A 130 -2.86 -14.05 -9.57
N PRO A 131 -1.72 -13.35 -9.76
CA PRO A 131 -0.37 -13.91 -9.58
C PRO A 131 0.10 -13.91 -8.10
N TYR A 132 -0.79 -14.20 -7.15
CA TYR A 132 -0.52 -14.03 -5.71
C TYR A 132 0.63 -14.83 -5.16
N VAL A 133 0.84 -16.06 -5.64
CA VAL A 133 1.97 -16.89 -5.21
C VAL A 133 3.29 -16.25 -5.64
N GLN A 134 3.36 -15.73 -6.86
CA GLN A 134 4.58 -15.09 -7.37
C GLN A 134 4.87 -13.77 -6.67
N GLU A 135 3.81 -13.01 -6.34
CA GLU A 135 3.92 -11.78 -5.56
C GLU A 135 4.40 -12.06 -4.13
N ALA A 136 3.80 -13.02 -3.42
CA ALA A 136 4.24 -13.40 -2.07
C ALA A 136 5.72 -13.83 -2.05
N ARG A 137 6.15 -14.63 -3.04
CA ARG A 137 7.56 -15.01 -3.18
C ARG A 137 8.46 -13.81 -3.46
N ARG A 138 8.03 -12.86 -4.29
CA ARG A 138 8.80 -11.64 -4.58
C ARG A 138 8.97 -10.80 -3.31
N ASP A 139 7.89 -10.64 -2.55
CA ASP A 139 7.88 -9.88 -1.30
C ASP A 139 8.82 -10.53 -0.26
N ALA A 140 8.77 -11.85 -0.10
CA ALA A 140 9.70 -12.58 0.77
C ALA A 140 11.17 -12.45 0.32
N ARG A 141 11.46 -12.54 -0.98
CA ARG A 141 12.83 -12.36 -1.49
C ARG A 141 13.34 -10.94 -1.24
N ARG A 142 12.48 -9.93 -1.42
CA ARG A 142 12.81 -8.52 -1.14
C ARG A 142 13.12 -8.35 0.34
N ALA A 143 12.26 -8.86 1.22
CA ALA A 143 12.47 -8.80 2.66
C ALA A 143 13.76 -9.52 3.08
N GLY A 144 13.99 -10.73 2.57
CA GLY A 144 15.22 -11.47 2.82
C GLY A 144 16.47 -10.73 2.36
N LYS A 145 16.45 -10.07 1.20
CA LYS A 145 17.56 -9.26 0.71
C LYS A 145 17.85 -8.05 1.61
N ALA A 146 16.82 -7.32 2.01
CA ALA A 146 16.95 -6.16 2.91
C ALA A 146 17.50 -6.56 4.28
N MET A 147 16.93 -7.61 4.89
CA MET A 147 17.40 -8.16 6.15
C MET A 147 18.83 -8.68 6.05
N SER A 148 19.17 -9.39 4.97
CA SER A 148 20.53 -9.92 4.78
C SER A 148 21.55 -8.79 4.62
N ALA A 149 21.19 -7.71 3.94
CA ALA A 149 22.06 -6.54 3.77
C ALA A 149 22.29 -5.82 5.11
N ALA A 150 21.26 -5.66 5.93
CA ALA A 150 21.37 -5.01 7.23
C ALA A 150 22.13 -5.85 8.27
N VAL A 151 21.96 -7.18 8.27
CA VAL A 151 22.60 -8.09 9.23
C VAL A 151 24.00 -8.54 8.77
N GLY A 152 24.30 -8.46 7.48
CA GLY A 152 25.57 -8.92 6.89
C GLY A 152 25.68 -10.45 6.75
N HIS A 153 24.57 -11.17 6.92
CA HIS A 153 24.50 -12.63 6.78
C HIS A 153 23.24 -13.03 6.00
N PRO A 154 23.20 -14.17 5.30
CA PRO A 154 21.99 -14.63 4.63
C PRO A 154 20.85 -14.88 5.63
N ILE A 155 19.79 -14.08 5.52
CA ILE A 155 18.57 -14.21 6.32
C ILE A 155 17.45 -14.75 5.43
N PRO A 156 17.08 -16.06 5.53
CA PRO A 156 15.99 -16.61 4.75
C PRO A 156 14.64 -16.11 5.30
N VAL A 157 13.81 -15.59 4.40
CA VAL A 157 12.43 -15.18 4.70
C VAL A 157 11.49 -16.08 3.92
N THR A 158 10.55 -16.72 4.63
CA THR A 158 9.60 -17.66 4.04
C THR A 158 8.35 -16.92 3.57
N PRO A 159 7.95 -17.04 2.29
CA PRO A 159 6.70 -16.45 1.82
C PRO A 159 5.49 -17.21 2.35
N VAL A 160 4.52 -16.47 2.89
CA VAL A 160 3.24 -17.00 3.37
C VAL A 160 2.10 -16.26 2.70
N LEU A 161 1.21 -17.00 2.04
CA LEU A 161 -0.01 -16.46 1.46
C LEU A 161 -1.20 -16.81 2.36
N THR A 162 -1.82 -15.79 2.96
CA THR A 162 -2.94 -15.96 3.89
C THR A 162 -4.25 -15.51 3.28
N PHE A 163 -5.23 -16.40 3.29
CA PHE A 163 -6.58 -16.11 2.82
C PHE A 163 -7.50 -15.68 3.96
N VAL A 164 -8.19 -14.55 3.73
CA VAL A 164 -9.21 -14.02 4.62
C VAL A 164 -10.55 -14.00 3.89
N GLY A 165 -11.56 -14.54 4.55
CA GLY A 165 -12.90 -14.64 4.00
C GLY A 165 -13.67 -15.82 4.58
N SER A 166 -14.89 -15.99 4.11
CA SER A 166 -15.78 -17.10 4.47
C SER A 166 -16.12 -18.00 3.27
N GLY A 167 -15.65 -17.66 2.07
CA GLY A 167 -15.77 -18.52 0.91
C GLY A 167 -14.98 -19.83 1.05
N VAL A 168 -15.45 -20.88 0.37
CA VAL A 168 -14.78 -22.19 0.37
C VAL A 168 -13.45 -22.10 -0.38
N ILE A 169 -12.41 -22.68 0.22
CA ILE A 169 -11.10 -22.83 -0.39
C ILE A 169 -10.90 -24.31 -0.73
N SER A 170 -10.75 -24.60 -2.02
CA SER A 170 -10.47 -25.95 -2.52
C SER A 170 -9.01 -26.04 -2.99
N VAL A 171 -8.26 -26.97 -2.39
CA VAL A 171 -6.83 -27.14 -2.64
C VAL A 171 -6.59 -28.46 -3.36
N TYR A 172 -6.07 -28.39 -4.58
CA TYR A 172 -5.70 -29.52 -5.43
C TYR A 172 -4.18 -29.71 -5.53
N GLY A 173 -3.43 -28.94 -4.75
CA GLY A 173 -1.98 -28.98 -4.66
C GLY A 173 -1.47 -27.68 -4.07
N LEU A 174 -0.49 -27.76 -3.17
CA LEU A 174 0.12 -26.59 -2.56
C LEU A 174 1.22 -26.02 -3.45
N PRO A 175 1.40 -24.68 -3.48
CA PRO A 175 2.52 -24.07 -4.18
C PRO A 175 3.85 -24.52 -3.55
N LYS A 176 4.88 -24.69 -4.38
CA LYS A 176 6.23 -24.95 -3.89
C LYS A 176 6.82 -23.67 -3.29
N ASP A 177 7.70 -23.77 -2.31
CA ASP A 177 8.43 -22.60 -1.77
C ASP A 177 7.53 -21.41 -1.37
N CYS A 178 6.28 -21.67 -1.00
CA CYS A 178 5.32 -20.70 -0.52
C CYS A 178 4.32 -21.42 0.37
N MET A 179 4.28 -21.02 1.64
CA MET A 179 3.29 -21.55 2.57
C MET A 179 1.94 -20.89 2.33
N MET A 180 0.87 -21.63 2.59
CA MET A 180 -0.49 -21.17 2.38
C MET A 180 -1.34 -21.56 3.57
N ALA A 181 -2.10 -20.59 4.08
CA ALA A 181 -3.01 -20.82 5.20
C ALA A 181 -4.26 -19.95 5.08
N THR A 182 -5.29 -20.33 5.82
CA THR A 182 -6.35 -19.39 6.19
C THR A 182 -5.90 -18.54 7.37
N HIS A 183 -6.49 -17.37 7.56
CA HIS A 183 -6.18 -16.56 8.75
C HIS A 183 -6.30 -17.35 10.06
N ARG A 184 -7.31 -18.23 10.18
CA ARG A 184 -7.56 -19.05 11.39
C ARG A 184 -6.51 -20.10 11.68
N GLU A 185 -5.67 -20.42 10.70
CA GLU A 185 -4.61 -21.43 10.81
C GLU A 185 -3.23 -20.80 10.74
N LEU A 186 -3.16 -19.47 10.61
CA LEU A 186 -1.90 -18.75 10.42
C LEU A 186 -0.98 -18.93 11.62
N ASP A 187 -1.52 -18.82 12.83
CA ASP A 187 -0.79 -19.06 14.08
C ASP A 187 -0.15 -20.45 14.11
N ARG A 188 -0.95 -21.49 13.82
CA ARG A 188 -0.52 -22.89 13.80
C ARG A 188 0.52 -23.12 12.72
N LEU A 189 0.32 -22.57 11.53
CA LEU A 189 1.28 -22.67 10.43
C LEU A 189 2.63 -22.09 10.81
N LEU A 190 2.63 -20.91 11.45
CA LEU A 190 3.85 -20.21 11.86
C LEU A 190 4.61 -21.01 12.92
N VAL A 191 3.92 -21.57 13.92
CA VAL A 191 4.53 -22.38 14.99
C VAL A 191 4.98 -23.76 14.51
N ALA A 192 4.32 -24.33 13.50
CA ALA A 192 4.64 -25.67 12.98
C ALA A 192 6.09 -25.80 12.49
N GLY A 193 6.76 -24.68 12.20
CA GLY A 193 8.19 -24.66 11.86
C GLY A 193 9.14 -25.01 13.02
N GLY A 194 8.65 -25.13 14.25
CA GLY A 194 9.45 -25.44 15.45
C GLY A 194 10.32 -24.28 15.91
N ASN A 195 11.33 -24.55 16.74
CA ASN A 195 12.24 -23.53 17.28
C ASN A 195 13.58 -23.56 16.53
N LYS A 196 13.63 -22.92 15.36
CA LYS A 196 14.84 -22.81 14.53
C LYS A 196 15.79 -21.72 15.01
N ILE A 197 15.26 -20.64 15.60
CA ILE A 197 16.04 -19.55 16.17
C ILE A 197 15.65 -19.31 17.64
N SER A 198 16.59 -18.81 18.43
CA SER A 198 16.31 -18.48 19.83
C SER A 198 15.39 -17.25 19.93
N PRO A 199 14.59 -17.11 21.01
CA PRO A 199 13.78 -15.91 21.24
C PRO A 199 14.62 -14.62 21.23
N VAL A 200 15.83 -14.65 21.80
CA VAL A 200 16.76 -13.50 21.81
C VAL A 200 17.23 -13.14 20.40
N THR A 201 17.43 -14.15 19.53
CA THR A 201 17.76 -13.93 18.12
C THR A 201 16.57 -13.32 17.37
N ALA A 202 15.35 -13.81 17.62
CA ALA A 202 14.14 -13.28 17.00
C ALA A 202 13.93 -11.80 17.38
N GLU A 203 14.16 -11.44 18.65
CA GLU A 203 14.09 -10.07 19.13
C GLU A 203 15.11 -9.15 18.45
N LYS A 204 16.37 -9.59 18.34
CA LYS A 204 17.41 -8.82 17.63
C LYS A 204 17.07 -8.61 16.16
N LEU A 205 16.56 -9.63 15.48
CA LEU A 205 16.12 -9.52 14.09
C LEU A 205 14.91 -8.60 13.96
N ALA A 206 14.01 -8.59 14.95
CA ALA A 206 12.90 -7.66 15.00
C ALA A 206 13.37 -6.20 15.14
N GLN A 207 14.36 -5.93 15.98
CA GLN A 207 14.95 -4.58 16.09
C GLN A 207 15.55 -4.12 14.75
N VAL A 208 16.28 -4.99 14.05
CA VAL A 208 16.81 -4.70 12.71
C VAL A 208 15.66 -4.39 11.73
N ALA A 209 14.62 -5.23 11.70
CA ALA A 209 13.49 -5.02 10.82
C ALA A 209 12.68 -3.74 11.14
N GLN A 210 12.68 -3.28 12.40
CA GLN A 210 12.03 -2.03 12.80
C GLN A 210 12.80 -0.78 12.37
N HIS A 211 14.11 -0.88 12.13
CA HIS A 211 14.90 0.26 11.66
C HIS A 211 14.54 0.62 10.21
N PRO A 212 14.06 1.86 9.93
CA PRO A 212 13.67 2.25 8.58
C PRO A 212 14.82 2.13 7.55
N GLY A 213 16.06 2.31 8.00
CA GLY A 213 17.26 2.17 7.17
C GLY A 213 17.45 0.77 6.57
N THR A 214 16.89 -0.27 7.18
CA THR A 214 16.92 -1.65 6.69
C THR A 214 16.28 -1.78 5.31
N TRP A 215 15.22 -1.00 5.07
CA TRP A 215 14.40 -1.12 3.88
C TRP A 215 14.82 -0.19 2.74
N LEU A 216 15.76 0.74 2.98
CA LEU A 216 16.23 1.76 2.03
C LEU A 216 17.33 1.25 1.06
N THR A 217 17.31 -0.03 0.70
CA THR A 217 18.37 -0.62 -0.12
C THR A 217 18.22 -0.24 -1.61
N GLY A 218 18.83 0.90 -2.01
CA GLY A 218 19.15 1.24 -3.40
C GLY A 218 18.65 2.61 -3.88
N THR A 219 19.58 3.58 -3.99
CA THR A 219 19.43 4.89 -4.69
C THR A 219 18.26 5.80 -4.29
N TYR A 220 17.76 5.72 -3.06
CA TYR A 220 16.93 6.77 -2.50
C TYR A 220 17.63 7.41 -1.30
N ARG A 221 18.20 8.59 -1.55
CA ARG A 221 18.59 9.56 -0.51
C ARG A 221 17.34 10.40 -0.27
N PRO A 222 16.69 10.35 0.90
CA PRO A 222 15.68 11.34 1.23
C PRO A 222 16.38 12.70 1.24
N SER A 223 16.14 13.48 0.18
CA SER A 223 16.40 14.90 0.21
C SER A 223 15.41 15.51 1.20
N ALA A 224 15.96 16.28 2.14
CA ALA A 224 15.28 17.15 3.10
C ALA A 224 14.69 16.46 4.36
N ASP A 225 15.46 16.61 5.44
CA ASP A 225 15.01 16.97 6.79
C ASP A 225 14.18 15.97 7.59
N TYR A 226 14.87 14.99 8.19
CA TYR A 226 14.48 14.45 9.49
C TYR A 226 15.50 14.91 10.55
N ARG A 227 15.22 16.04 11.20
CA ARG A 227 15.88 16.44 12.45
C ARG A 227 15.29 15.61 13.58
N TRP A 228 16.05 14.62 14.04
CA TRP A 228 15.88 14.09 15.39
C TRP A 228 16.35 15.17 16.38
N TYR A 229 15.45 15.67 17.21
CA TYR A 229 15.87 16.22 18.50
C TYR A 229 15.90 15.07 19.50
N GLU A 230 17.10 14.63 19.85
CA GLU A 230 17.38 14.36 21.26
C GLU A 230 17.87 15.66 21.89
N GLU A 231 17.14 16.15 22.87
CA GLU A 231 17.71 16.95 23.95
C GLU A 231 16.95 16.46 25.18
N GLY A 232 17.56 15.68 26.07
CA GLY A 232 18.71 16.13 26.81
C GLY A 232 18.22 16.68 28.14
N ARG A 233 18.00 15.76 29.09
CA ARG A 233 18.43 15.90 30.48
C ARG A 233 18.18 17.27 31.13
N THR A 234 17.05 17.44 31.81
CA THR A 234 17.01 18.31 33.00
C THR A 234 17.17 17.42 34.24
N GLY A 235 18.40 17.39 34.74
CA GLY A 235 18.69 16.90 36.08
C GLY A 235 18.60 18.03 37.09
N ARG A 236 18.12 17.65 38.28
CA ARG A 236 18.22 18.33 39.58
C ARG A 236 17.34 19.54 39.83
#